data_AF-A0A4R2ZWB0-F1
#
_entry.id   AF-A0A4R2ZWB0-F1
#
_cell.length_a   1.000
_cell.length_b   1.000
_cell.length_c   1.000
_cell.angle_alpha   90.00
_cell.angle_beta   90.00
_cell.angle_gamma   90.00
#
_symmetry.space_group_name_H-M   'P 1'
#
loop_
_entity.id
_entity.type
_entity.pdbx_description
1 polymer ?
#
loop_
_entity_poly.entity_id
_entity_poly.type
_entity_poly.pdbx_seq_one_letter_code
_entity_poly.pdbx_strand_id
1 'polypeptide(L)' 'MIIIHNIERSDGKARVEFVQHGNGLYSFNEEQELEDEVPGLGPHTYWAPTHVSGIYDEMAAAVRDAKAALRWLRDAGAL' A
#
# COMPACT_ATOMS: atom_id res chain seq x y z
N MET A 1 15.78 -0.57 -5.52
CA MET A 1 14.36 -0.42 -5.14
C MET A 1 14.16 0.99 -4.61
N ILE A 2 13.26 1.77 -5.23
CA ILE A 2 12.97 3.17 -4.87
C ILE A 2 11.46 3.29 -4.70
N ILE A 3 11.01 3.85 -3.58
CA ILE A 3 9.61 4.24 -3.41
C ILE A 3 9.38 5.51 -4.23
N ILE A 4 8.47 5.44 -5.19
CA ILE A 4 8.20 6.53 -6.13
C ILE A 4 6.93 7.31 -5.76
N HIS A 5 5.97 6.66 -5.12
CA HIS A 5 4.79 7.30 -4.55
C HIS A 5 4.41 6.60 -3.24
N ASN A 6 4.04 7.40 -2.24
CA ASN A 6 3.39 6.93 -1.03
C ASN A 6 2.12 7.77 -0.86
N ILE A 7 0.98 7.11 -0.67
CA ILE A 7 -0.32 7.75 -0.51
C ILE A 7 -0.97 7.17 0.73
N GLU A 8 -1.31 8.06 1.66
CA GLU A 8 -2.05 7.72 2.87
C GLU A 8 -3.55 7.92 2.65
N ARG A 9 -4.34 7.01 3.22
CA ARG A 9 -5.79 7.15 3.31
C ARG A 9 -6.11 8.30 4.26
N SER A 10 -7.24 8.98 4.02
CA SER A 10 -7.62 10.20 4.75
C SER A 10 -7.78 10.03 6.27
N ASP A 11 -8.00 8.81 6.75
CA ASP A 11 -8.08 8.48 8.18
C ASP A 11 -6.72 8.15 8.81
N GLY A 12 -5.65 8.14 8.01
CA GLY A 12 -4.30 7.79 8.45
C GLY A 12 -4.10 6.31 8.79
N LYS A 13 -5.05 5.43 8.45
CA LYS A 13 -5.03 4.00 8.85
C LYS A 13 -4.72 3.02 7.73
N ALA A 14 -4.49 3.53 6.52
CA ALA A 14 -4.00 2.74 5.40
C ALA A 14 -3.03 3.57 4.58
N ARG A 15 -2.05 2.92 3.97
CA ARG A 15 -1.14 3.54 3.02
C ARG A 15 -0.83 2.59 1.88
N VAL A 16 -0.59 3.15 0.70
CA VAL A 16 -0.10 2.41 -0.46
C VAL A 16 1.26 2.96 -0.87
N GLU A 17 2.21 2.08 -1.12
CA GLU A 17 3.52 2.42 -1.63
C GLU A 17 3.71 1.84 -3.03
N PHE A 18 4.05 2.70 -3.99
CA PHE A 18 4.49 2.28 -5.31
C PHE A 18 6.01 2.26 -5.37
N VAL A 19 6.55 1.19 -5.94
CA VAL A 19 7.96 0.87 -5.91
C VAL A 19 8.47 0.66 -7.33
N GLN A 20 9.61 1.28 -7.65
CA GLN A 20 10.40 0.98 -8.84
C GLN A 20 11.60 0.10 -8.47
N HIS A 21 11.74 -1.05 -9.11
CA HIS A 21 12.76 -2.06 -8.75
C HIS A 21 14.16 -1.75 -9.31
N GLY A 22 14.29 -0.79 -10.23
CA GLY A 22 15.56 -0.37 -10.84
C GLY A 22 15.90 -1.10 -12.15
N ASN A 23 15.04 -2.02 -12.58
CA ASN A 23 15.12 -2.78 -13.83
C ASN A 23 13.95 -2.45 -14.79
N GLY A 24 13.32 -1.29 -14.61
CA GLY A 24 12.13 -0.90 -15.35
C GLY A 24 10.84 -1.58 -14.87
N LEU A 25 10.88 -2.39 -13.80
CA LEU A 25 9.70 -3.01 -13.22
C LEU A 25 9.15 -2.24 -12.02
N TYR A 26 7.83 -2.36 -11.84
CA TYR A 26 7.04 -1.64 -10.85
C TYR A 26 6.20 -2.62 -10.01
N SER A 27 5.92 -2.27 -8.76
CA SER A 27 4.95 -2.97 -7.90
C SER A 27 4.31 -1.98 -6.93
N PHE A 28 3.29 -2.42 -6.20
CA PHE A 28 2.77 -1.70 -5.05
C PHE A 28 2.49 -2.64 -3.87
N ASN A 29 2.49 -2.07 -2.67
CA ASN A 29 1.98 -2.74 -1.47
C ASN A 29 0.99 -1.82 -0.76
N GLU A 30 0.02 -2.41 -0.08
CA GLU A 30 -0.83 -1.74 0.89
C GLU A 30 -0.46 -2.23 2.28
N GLU A 31 -0.32 -1.28 3.20
CA GLU A 31 -0.29 -1.56 4.63
C GLU A 31 -1.46 -0.88 5.32
N GLN A 32 -2.02 -1.55 6.32
CA GLN A 32 -3.04 -0.97 7.20
C GLN A 32 -2.60 -1.03 8.66
N GLU A 33 -3.08 -0.07 9.41
CA GLU A 33 -2.97 -0.05 10.86
C GLU A 33 -3.89 -1.13 11.44
N LEU A 34 -3.30 -2.08 12.16
CA LEU A 34 -3.99 -3.11 12.91
C LEU A 34 -3.73 -2.91 14.40
N GLU A 35 -4.67 -3.39 15.22
CA GLU A 35 -4.56 -3.43 16.66
C GLU A 35 -4.68 -4.89 17.12
N ASP A 36 -3.79 -5.30 18.01
CA ASP A 36 -3.83 -6.64 18.61
C ASP A 36 -3.52 -6.57 20.11
N GLU A 37 -4.02 -7.54 20.88
CA GLU A 37 -3.70 -7.66 22.30
C GLU A 37 -2.42 -8.49 22.48
N VAL A 38 -1.36 -7.83 22.92
CA VAL A 38 -0.10 -8.51 23.20
C VAL A 38 -0.05 -8.88 24.68
N PRO A 39 0.07 -10.18 25.04
CA PRO A 39 0.13 -10.61 26.43
C PRO A 39 1.25 -9.90 27.21
N GLY A 40 0.89 -9.18 28.27
CA GLY A 40 1.83 -8.43 29.11
C GLY A 40 2.18 -7.01 28.62
N LEU A 41 1.73 -6.62 27.43
CA LEU A 41 1.93 -5.28 26.85
C LEU A 41 0.60 -4.52 26.67
N GLY A 42 -0.52 -5.24 26.58
CA GLY A 42 -1.83 -4.65 26.32
C GLY A 42 -2.07 -4.40 24.82
N PRO A 43 -3.05 -3.56 24.47
CA PRO A 43 -3.34 -3.22 23.08
C PRO A 43 -2.12 -2.59 22.40
N HIS A 44 -1.74 -3.13 21.25
CA HIS A 44 -0.61 -2.67 20.47
C HIS A 44 -1.02 -2.42 19.02
N THR A 45 -0.71 -1.22 18.54
CA THR A 45 -0.97 -0.79 17.17
C THR A 45 0.28 -1.00 16.30
N TYR A 46 0.11 -1.63 15.14
CA TYR A 46 1.19 -1.88 14.20
C TYR A 46 0.72 -1.80 12.74
N TRP A 47 1.65 -1.52 11.83
CA TRP A 47 1.41 -1.56 10.39
C TRP A 47 1.63 -2.97 9.88
N ALA A 48 0.67 -3.48 9.09
CA ALA A 48 0.75 -4.80 8.50
C ALA A 48 0.41 -4.76 7.01
N PRO A 49 1.10 -5.55 6.18
CA PRO A 49 0.76 -5.67 4.76
C PRO A 49 -0.60 -6.36 4.62
N THR A 50 -1.52 -5.72 3.92
CA THR A 50 -2.87 -6.24 3.62
C THR A 50 -3.02 -6.59 2.15
N HIS A 51 -2.18 -6.00 1.29
CA HIS A 51 -2.11 -6.36 -0.12
C HIS A 51 -0.68 -6.20 -0.65
N VAL A 52 -0.24 -7.17 -1.46
CA VAL A 52 1.01 -7.07 -2.21
C VAL A 52 0.71 -7.42 -3.65
N SER A 53 1.08 -6.53 -4.55
CA SER A 53 0.79 -6.70 -5.97
C SER A 53 1.72 -7.70 -6.64
N GLY A 54 1.43 -8.00 -7.91
CA GLY A 54 2.42 -8.56 -8.82
C GLY A 54 3.52 -7.56 -9.19
N ILE A 55 4.31 -7.93 -10.19
CA ILE A 55 5.32 -7.06 -10.80
C ILE A 55 4.84 -6.67 -12.21
N TYR A 56 4.93 -5.39 -12.55
CA TYR A 56 4.46 -4.81 -13.81
C TYR A 56 5.63 -4.19 -14.57
N ASP A 57 5.56 -4.20 -15.89
CA ASP A 57 6.49 -3.54 -16.81
C ASP A 57 6.18 -2.04 -16.99
N GLU A 58 4.96 -1.61 -16.65
CA GLU A 58 4.54 -0.21 -16.69
C GLU A 58 3.98 0.27 -15.35
N MET A 59 4.38 1.47 -14.94
CA MET A 59 3.81 2.14 -13.76
C MET A 59 2.29 2.31 -13.87
N ALA A 60 1.80 2.64 -15.06
CA ALA A 60 0.36 2.82 -15.28
C ALA A 60 -0.43 1.51 -15.04
N ALA A 61 0.17 0.35 -15.33
CA ALA A 61 -0.46 -0.94 -15.04
C ALA A 61 -0.55 -1.20 -13.53
N ALA A 62 0.53 -0.92 -12.79
CA ALA A 62 0.55 -1.02 -11.33
C ALA A 62 -0.51 -0.10 -10.68
N VAL A 63 -0.64 1.15 -11.16
CA VAL A 63 -1.65 2.10 -10.65
C VAL A 63 -3.08 1.65 -10.94
N ARG A 64 -3.36 1.15 -12.14
CA ARG A 64 -4.70 0.64 -12.49
C ARG A 64 -5.09 -0.53 -11.59
N ASP A 65 -4.16 -1.45 -11.35
CA ASP A 65 -4.41 -2.60 -10.50
C ASP A 65 -4.59 -2.18 -9.03
N ALA A 66 -3.76 -1.27 -8.52
CA ALA A 66 -3.94 -0.70 -7.19
C ALA A 66 -5.32 -0.07 -7.00
N LYS A 67 -5.82 0.70 -7.98
CA LYS A 67 -7.18 1.27 -7.92
C LYS A 67 -8.29 0.22 -8.04
N ALA A 68 -8.01 -0.91 -8.69
CA ALA A 68 -8.96 -2.03 -8.77
C ALA A 68 -9.01 -2.81 -7.45
N ALA A 69 -7.85 -3.06 -6.83
CA ALA A 69 -7.69 -3.81 -5.59
C ALA A 69 -8.08 -2.98 -4.35
N LEU A 70 -7.68 -1.71 -4.30
CA LEU A 70 -7.81 -0.84 -3.12
C LEU A 70 -8.94 0.17 -3.33
N ARG A 71 -10.13 -0.15 -2.82
CA ARG A 71 -11.33 0.70 -2.99
C ARG A 71 -11.13 2.13 -2.48
N TRP A 72 -10.48 2.28 -1.33
CA TRP A 72 -10.24 3.59 -0.73
C TRP A 72 -9.32 4.47 -1.59
N LEU A 73 -8.36 3.87 -2.29
CA LEU A 73 -7.45 4.59 -3.18
C LEU A 73 -8.20 5.12 -4.40
N ARG A 74 -9.11 4.31 -4.94
CA ARG A 74 -10.00 4.71 -6.04
C ARG A 74 -10.92 5.85 -5.64
N ASP A 75 -11.53 5.75 -4.45
CA ASP A 75 -12.52 6.73 -3.99
C ASP A 75 -11.86 8.07 -3.61
N ALA A 76 -10.59 8.05 -3.19
CA ALA A 76 -9.80 9.26 -2.95
C ALA A 76 -9.49 10.07 -4.23
N GLY A 77 -9.67 9.50 -5.42
CA GLY A 77 -9.25 10.11 -6.68
C GLY A 77 -7.74 10.36 -6.74
N ALA A 78 -6.97 9.68 -5.89
CA ALA A 78 -5.53 9.84 -5.80
C ALA A 78 -4.84 9.04 -6.93
N LEU A 79 -3.78 9.66 -7.49
CA LEU A 79 -3.05 9.31 -8.73
C LEU A 79 -3.79 9.54 -10.04
#